data_AF-A0A7R9LKZ2-F1
#
_entry.id   AF-A0A7R9LKZ2-F1
#
_cell.length_a   1.000
_cell.length_b   1.000
_cell.length_c   1.000
_cell.angle_alpha   90.00
_cell.angle_beta   90.00
_cell.angle_gamma   90.00
#
_symmetry.space_group_name_H-M   'P 1'
#
loop_
_entity.id
_entity.type
_entity.pdbx_description
1 polymer ?
#
loop_
_entity_poly.entity_id
_entity_poly.type
_entity_poly.pdbx_seq_one_letter_code
_entity_poly.pdbx_strand_id
1 'polypeptide(L)'
;MKIISGSTHKKFALKVAERLQMSITNTNLSRHPDSETAFEINESIREKHSPQIQGFFNIGVDNLFAEPLIMKYIKELIPNWKTAVIVSPDAGEAKRATSMASKLGLDLAIIHKQKNHLKQIESTILVGDVRDKSSIIVDDMADSCHTLVKATDKLKESGATRIYA
;
A
#
# COMPACT_ATOMS: atom_id res chain seq x y z
N MET A 1 25.57 -10.25 -6.99
CA MET A 1 24.15 -9.74 -7.01
C MET A 1 23.99 -8.70 -8.11
N LYS A 2 22.90 -8.73 -8.89
CA LYS A 2 22.59 -7.78 -9.98
C LYS A 2 21.17 -7.24 -9.81
N ILE A 3 20.95 -5.97 -10.15
CA ILE A 3 19.63 -5.33 -10.12
C ILE A 3 19.20 -5.05 -11.56
N ILE A 4 18.05 -5.60 -11.95
CA ILE A 4 17.45 -5.43 -13.27
C ILE A 4 16.12 -4.70 -13.12
N SER A 5 15.80 -3.78 -14.02
CA SER A 5 14.55 -3.01 -13.97
C SER A 5 13.91 -2.91 -15.35
N GLY A 6 12.59 -3.13 -15.40
CA GLY A 6 11.77 -2.84 -16.58
C GLY A 6 11.40 -1.36 -16.71
N SER A 7 10.37 -1.05 -17.50
CA SER A 7 9.92 0.32 -17.77
C SER A 7 9.06 0.93 -16.66
N THR A 8 8.17 0.15 -16.04
CA THR A 8 7.06 0.65 -15.22
C THR A 8 7.51 1.56 -14.06
N HIS A 9 8.57 1.17 -13.35
CA HIS A 9 9.05 1.89 -12.17
C HIS A 9 10.58 2.07 -12.14
N LYS A 10 11.19 2.44 -13.28
CA LYS A 10 12.65 2.62 -13.40
C LYS A 10 13.24 3.58 -12.35
N LYS A 11 12.52 4.66 -12.02
CA LYS A 11 12.92 5.61 -10.97
C LYS A 11 13.02 4.97 -9.58
N PHE A 12 12.11 4.05 -9.26
CA PHE A 12 12.14 3.33 -7.97
C PHE A 12 13.34 2.39 -7.91
N ALA A 13 13.56 1.60 -8.98
CA ALA A 13 14.72 0.71 -9.06
C ALA A 13 16.05 1.47 -8.96
N LEU A 14 16.16 2.66 -9.57
CA LEU A 14 17.35 3.51 -9.44
C LEU A 14 17.62 3.91 -8.00
N LYS A 15 16.57 4.32 -7.26
CA LYS A 15 16.70 4.64 -5.83
C LYS A 15 17.09 3.43 -4.97
N VAL A 16 16.58 2.24 -5.30
CA VAL A 16 17.00 0.99 -4.64
C VAL A 16 18.48 0.71 -4.92
N ALA A 17 18.91 0.81 -6.17
CA ALA A 17 20.30 0.60 -6.55
C ALA A 17 21.24 1.60 -5.86
N GLU A 18 20.87 2.89 -5.82
CA GLU A 18 21.61 3.94 -5.10
C GLU A 18 21.74 3.63 -3.60
N ARG A 19 20.65 3.23 -2.94
CA ARG A 19 20.65 2.82 -1.52
C ARG A 19 21.56 1.63 -1.24
N LEU A 20 21.74 0.74 -2.22
CA LEU A 20 22.62 -0.42 -2.14
C LEU A 20 24.05 -0.13 -2.63
N GLN A 21 24.34 1.11 -3.07
CA GLN A 21 25.62 1.49 -3.69
C GLN A 21 25.96 0.62 -4.92
N MET A 22 24.93 0.28 -5.71
CA MET A 22 25.02 -0.56 -6.91
C MET A 22 24.53 0.21 -8.13
N SER A 23 24.96 -0.22 -9.31
CA SER A 23 24.40 0.23 -10.60
C SER A 23 23.28 -0.70 -11.06
N ILE A 24 22.29 -0.15 -11.77
CA ILE A 24 21.36 -0.98 -12.55
C ILE A 24 22.14 -1.67 -13.68
N THR A 25 21.78 -2.93 -13.94
CA THR A 25 22.33 -3.75 -15.02
C THR A 25 22.12 -3.05 -16.37
N ASN A 26 23.13 -3.07 -17.26
CA ASN A 26 22.98 -2.51 -18.60
C ASN A 26 21.97 -3.34 -19.41
N THR A 27 20.79 -2.78 -19.65
CA THR A 27 19.69 -3.45 -20.34
C THR A 27 19.03 -2.52 -21.37
N ASN A 28 18.65 -3.07 -22.51
CA ASN A 28 17.82 -2.39 -23.50
C ASN A 28 16.38 -2.90 -23.43
N LEU A 29 15.41 -1.99 -23.52
CA LEU A 29 13.98 -2.32 -23.52
C LEU A 29 13.34 -1.53 -24.65
N SER A 30 12.82 -2.23 -25.65
CA SER A 30 12.16 -1.65 -26.82
C SER A 30 10.79 -2.27 -27.04
N ARG A 31 9.90 -1.51 -27.68
CA ARG A 31 8.59 -2.00 -28.13
C ARG A 31 8.53 -1.94 -29.64
N HIS A 32 8.20 -3.05 -30.27
CA HIS A 32 8.09 -3.20 -31.71
C HIS A 32 6.73 -2.69 -32.21
N PRO A 33 6.59 -2.38 -33.52
CA PRO A 33 5.35 -1.86 -34.10
C PRO A 33 4.13 -2.80 -33.96
N ASP A 34 4.38 -4.10 -33.83
CA ASP A 34 3.39 -5.16 -33.54
C ASP A 34 3.01 -5.26 -32.06
N SER A 35 3.47 -4.31 -31.23
CA SER A 35 3.31 -4.28 -29.78
C SER A 35 4.14 -5.30 -28.99
N GLU A 36 5.01 -6.08 -29.64
CA GLU A 36 5.94 -6.96 -28.92
C GLU A 36 6.94 -6.15 -28.09
N THR A 37 7.30 -6.66 -26.92
CA THR A 37 8.31 -6.03 -26.05
C THR A 37 9.58 -6.86 -26.10
N ALA A 38 10.67 -6.25 -26.55
CA ALA A 38 11.99 -6.85 -26.53
C ALA A 38 12.81 -6.33 -25.34
N PHE A 39 13.46 -7.25 -24.65
CA PHE A 39 14.32 -6.95 -23.51
C PHE A 39 15.66 -7.65 -23.70
N GLU A 40 16.73 -6.87 -23.71
CA GLU A 40 18.11 -7.34 -23.91
C GLU A 40 18.97 -6.99 -22.70
N ILE A 41 19.80 -7.94 -22.26
CA ILE A 41 20.78 -7.72 -21.19
C ILE A 41 22.16 -7.63 -21.83
N ASN A 42 22.77 -6.46 -21.76
CA ASN A 42 24.03 -6.14 -22.44
C ASN A 42 25.27 -6.50 -21.61
N GLU A 43 25.11 -7.25 -20.51
CA GLU A 43 26.20 -7.70 -19.65
C GLU A 43 25.91 -9.07 -18.99
N SER A 44 26.96 -9.75 -18.50
CA SER A 44 26.80 -11.04 -17.84
C SER A 44 26.07 -10.93 -16.50
N ILE A 45 25.04 -11.77 -16.32
CA ILE A 45 24.23 -11.88 -15.10
C ILE A 45 24.48 -13.17 -14.30
N ARG A 46 25.37 -14.04 -14.77
CA ARG A 46 25.72 -15.29 -14.05
C ARG A 46 26.94 -15.07 -13.16
N GLU A 47 26.84 -15.49 -11.91
CA GLU A 47 28.01 -15.86 -11.11
C GLU A 47 28.33 -17.35 -11.37
N LYS A 48 29.61 -17.76 -11.19
CA LYS A 48 30.13 -19.09 -11.60
C LYS A 48 29.20 -20.24 -11.18
N HIS A 49 28.88 -21.10 -12.15
CA HIS A 49 27.81 -22.09 -12.13
C HIS A 49 28.10 -23.31 -11.22
N SER A 50 27.12 -23.70 -10.40
CA SER A 50 27.01 -25.08 -9.87
C SER A 50 25.68 -25.67 -10.37
N PRO A 51 25.70 -26.74 -11.19
CA PRO A 51 24.51 -27.27 -11.90
C PRO A 51 23.47 -28.01 -11.03
N GLN A 52 23.57 -27.99 -9.70
CA GLN A 52 22.72 -28.78 -8.80
C GLN A 52 21.41 -28.09 -8.35
N ILE A 53 21.17 -26.81 -8.68
CA ILE A 53 20.06 -26.02 -8.09
C ILE A 53 18.72 -26.14 -8.86
N GLN A 54 18.65 -26.88 -9.97
CA GLN A 54 17.47 -26.90 -10.86
C GLN A 54 16.37 -27.93 -10.45
N GLY A 55 16.30 -28.34 -9.18
CA GLY A 55 15.39 -29.40 -8.71
C GLY A 55 14.34 -29.04 -7.66
N PHE A 56 14.30 -27.81 -7.12
CA PHE A 56 13.51 -27.50 -5.91
C PHE A 56 12.90 -26.09 -5.91
N PHE A 57 11.80 -25.84 -6.62
CA PHE A 57 11.11 -24.55 -6.48
C PHE A 57 9.68 -24.69 -5.96
N ASN A 58 9.59 -24.56 -4.63
CA ASN A 58 8.60 -23.74 -3.95
C ASN A 58 9.36 -22.44 -3.60
N ILE A 59 9.35 -21.42 -4.47
CA ILE A 59 10.19 -20.22 -4.28
C ILE A 59 9.79 -19.48 -3.00
N GLY A 60 10.77 -19.03 -2.22
CA GLY A 60 10.53 -18.18 -1.05
C GLY A 60 9.97 -16.83 -1.48
N VAL A 61 8.98 -16.32 -0.74
CA VAL A 61 8.40 -15.00 -0.94
C VAL A 61 8.63 -14.16 0.31
N ASP A 62 9.37 -13.05 0.15
CA ASP A 62 9.50 -12.04 1.19
C ASP A 62 8.39 -11.00 1.04
N ASN A 63 7.41 -11.04 1.95
CA ASN A 63 6.31 -10.06 1.98
C ASN A 63 6.69 -8.86 2.88
N LEU A 64 7.01 -7.72 2.26
CA LEU A 64 7.36 -6.49 2.96
C LEU A 64 6.11 -5.65 3.29
N PHE A 65 6.12 -4.99 4.44
CA PHE A 65 4.99 -4.17 4.90
C PHE A 65 5.36 -2.68 4.93
N ALA A 66 4.47 -1.83 4.39
CA ALA A 66 4.61 -0.38 4.45
C ALA A 66 4.23 0.21 5.83
N GLU A 67 3.64 -0.59 6.72
CA GLU A 67 3.12 -0.15 8.02
C GLU A 67 4.14 0.66 8.86
N PRO A 68 5.42 0.29 9.00
CA PRO A 68 6.40 1.09 9.75
C PRO A 68 6.62 2.49 9.15
N LEU A 69 6.58 2.61 7.82
CA LEU A 69 6.74 3.89 7.13
C LEU A 69 5.50 4.78 7.30
N ILE A 70 4.31 4.20 7.21
CA ILE A 70 3.04 4.92 7.43
C ILE A 70 2.95 5.39 8.88
N MET A 71 3.31 4.55 9.85
CA MET A 71 3.35 4.95 11.26
C MET A 71 4.33 6.09 11.52
N LYS A 72 5.49 6.08 10.86
CA LYS A 72 6.45 7.18 10.94
C LYS A 72 5.85 8.48 10.37
N TYR A 73 5.21 8.41 9.21
CA TYR A 73 4.51 9.53 8.59
C TYR A 73 3.45 10.13 9.54
N ILE A 74 2.60 9.30 10.14
CA ILE A 74 1.58 9.75 11.10
C ILE A 74 2.22 10.52 12.27
N LYS A 75 3.30 9.97 12.85
CA LYS A 75 3.96 10.56 14.01
C LYS A 75 4.66 11.89 13.71
N GLU A 76 5.25 12.02 12.52
CA GLU A 76 6.07 13.17 12.15
C GLU A 76 5.27 14.30 11.49
N LEU A 77 4.20 13.97 10.76
CA LEU A 77 3.53 14.93 9.86
C LEU A 77 2.07 15.21 10.20
N ILE A 78 1.40 14.38 11.01
CA ILE A 78 0.01 14.62 11.43
C ILE A 78 -0.01 15.36 12.78
N PRO A 79 -0.50 16.61 12.84
CA PRO A 79 -0.62 17.35 14.09
C PRO A 79 -1.56 16.62 15.06
N ASN A 80 -1.21 16.58 16.34
CA ASN A 80 -2.03 15.96 17.39
C ASN A 80 -2.44 14.50 17.09
N TRP A 81 -1.60 13.74 16.37
CA TRP A 81 -1.91 12.35 16.00
C TRP A 81 -2.27 11.44 17.18
N LYS A 82 -1.79 11.76 18.40
CA LYS A 82 -2.10 11.01 19.64
C LYS A 82 -3.58 11.01 20.03
N THR A 83 -4.36 11.96 19.52
CA THR A 83 -5.81 12.05 19.73
C THR A 83 -6.58 11.69 18.47
N ALA A 84 -5.90 11.16 17.44
CA ALA A 84 -6.54 10.74 16.21
C ALA A 84 -7.15 9.33 16.35
N VAL A 85 -8.00 8.99 15.38
CA VAL A 85 -8.63 7.67 15.23
C VAL A 85 -8.17 7.06 13.93
N ILE A 86 -7.70 5.81 13.98
CA ILE A 86 -7.41 5.03 12.77
C ILE A 86 -8.73 4.51 12.22
N VAL A 87 -8.97 4.67 10.92
CA VAL A 87 -10.21 4.28 10.26
C VAL A 87 -9.94 3.22 9.21
N SER A 88 -10.65 2.10 9.28
CA SER A 88 -10.76 1.15 8.18
C SER A 88 -11.91 1.55 7.27
N PRO A 89 -11.69 1.80 5.96
CA PRO A 89 -12.76 2.19 5.05
C PRO A 89 -13.69 1.04 4.66
N ASP A 90 -13.26 -0.20 4.92
CA ASP A 90 -14.04 -1.42 4.78
C ASP A 90 -13.82 -2.35 5.98
N ALA A 91 -14.79 -3.20 6.28
CA ALA A 91 -14.70 -4.18 7.37
C ALA A 91 -13.76 -5.35 7.00
N GLY A 92 -13.66 -5.70 5.71
CA GLY A 92 -12.79 -6.79 5.24
C GLY A 92 -11.30 -6.53 5.51
N GLU A 93 -10.89 -5.26 5.48
CA GLU A 93 -9.49 -4.82 5.64
C GLU A 93 -9.17 -4.32 7.06
N ALA A 94 -10.13 -4.44 7.98
CA ALA A 94 -10.00 -3.93 9.34
C ALA A 94 -8.79 -4.47 10.12
N LYS A 95 -8.27 -5.65 9.76
CA LYS A 95 -7.07 -6.23 10.39
C LYS A 95 -5.86 -5.29 10.32
N ARG A 96 -5.65 -4.61 9.19
CA ARG A 96 -4.52 -3.68 8.99
C ARG A 96 -4.68 -2.44 9.86
N ALA A 97 -5.85 -1.82 9.81
CA ALA A 97 -6.21 -0.67 10.65
C ALA A 97 -6.10 -1.03 12.14
N THR A 98 -6.58 -2.21 12.55
CA THR A 98 -6.49 -2.70 13.94
C THR A 98 -5.05 -2.86 14.41
N SER A 99 -4.19 -3.48 13.58
CA SER A 99 -2.75 -3.61 13.89
C SER A 99 -2.11 -2.24 14.10
N MET A 100 -2.39 -1.30 13.19
CA MET A 100 -1.80 0.03 13.25
C MET A 100 -2.32 0.84 14.46
N ALA A 101 -3.62 0.79 14.74
CA ALA A 101 -4.24 1.41 15.91
C ALA A 101 -3.61 0.87 17.20
N SER A 102 -3.46 -0.45 17.32
CA SER A 102 -2.85 -1.10 18.47
C SER A 102 -1.39 -0.68 18.69
N LYS A 103 -0.59 -0.61 17.62
CA LYS A 103 0.82 -0.20 17.70
C LYS A 103 1.01 1.29 17.97
N LEU A 104 0.04 2.13 17.58
CA LEU A 104 0.05 3.56 17.84
C LEU A 104 -0.61 3.93 19.18
N GLY A 105 -1.36 3.01 19.79
CA GLY A 105 -2.16 3.29 21.00
C GLY A 105 -3.33 4.23 20.72
N LEU A 106 -3.94 4.12 19.53
CA LEU A 106 -5.06 4.97 19.08
C LEU A 106 -6.37 4.18 19.03
N ASP A 107 -7.47 4.91 19.07
CA ASP A 107 -8.80 4.33 18.83
C ASP A 107 -8.92 3.84 17.38
N LEU A 108 -9.78 2.84 17.18
CA LEU A 108 -10.14 2.29 15.88
C LEU A 108 -11.59 2.64 15.56
N ALA A 109 -11.84 3.06 14.32
CA ALA A 109 -13.17 3.07 13.73
C ALA A 109 -13.18 2.23 12.44
N ILE A 110 -14.33 1.63 12.14
CA ILE A 110 -14.53 0.77 10.98
C ILE A 110 -15.78 1.23 10.26
N ILE A 111 -15.65 1.39 8.94
CA ILE A 111 -16.76 1.65 8.06
C ILE A 111 -17.21 0.33 7.45
N HIS A 112 -18.48 0.00 7.62
CA HIS A 112 -19.10 -1.20 7.08
C HIS A 112 -20.16 -0.84 6.05
N LYS A 113 -20.02 -1.39 4.84
CA LYS A 113 -21.01 -1.27 3.77
C LYS A 113 -22.06 -2.36 3.96
N GLN A 114 -23.29 -1.98 4.22
CA GLN A 114 -24.41 -2.90 4.27
C GLN A 114 -25.20 -2.82 2.96
N LYS A 115 -25.29 -3.94 2.25
CA LYS A 115 -26.12 -4.06 1.06
C LYS A 115 -27.48 -4.60 1.47
N ASN A 116 -28.52 -3.79 1.29
CA ASN A 116 -29.87 -4.25 1.53
C ASN A 116 -30.43 -4.84 0.21
N HIS A 117 -30.41 -6.17 0.09
CA HIS A 117 -30.79 -6.88 -1.14
C HIS A 117 -32.19 -6.52 -1.67
N LEU A 118 -33.08 -6.03 -0.79
CA LEU A 118 -34.46 -5.70 -1.13
C LEU A 118 -34.65 -4.28 -1.69
N LYS A 119 -33.73 -3.34 -1.43
CA LYS A 119 -33.96 -1.92 -1.75
C LYS A 119 -32.90 -1.28 -2.67
N GLN A 120 -31.84 -2.00 -3.06
CA GLN A 120 -30.69 -1.45 -3.81
C GLN A 120 -30.05 -0.19 -3.17
N ILE A 121 -30.34 0.10 -1.91
CA ILE A 121 -29.73 1.20 -1.16
C ILE A 121 -28.51 0.62 -0.44
N GLU A 122 -27.34 1.16 -0.74
CA GLU A 122 -26.12 0.92 0.03
C GLU A 122 -26.14 1.85 1.26
N SER A 123 -26.22 1.28 2.46
CA SER A 123 -26.04 2.05 3.70
C SER A 123 -24.64 1.86 4.25
N THR A 124 -24.01 2.97 4.62
CA THR A 124 -22.65 2.98 5.19
C THR A 124 -22.76 3.22 6.69
N ILE A 125 -22.34 2.26 7.50
CA ILE A 125 -22.38 2.30 8.96
C ILE A 125 -20.96 2.57 9.47
N LEU A 126 -20.83 3.56 10.35
CA LEU A 126 -19.59 3.82 11.08
C LEU A 126 -19.69 3.16 12.46
N VAL A 127 -18.69 2.35 12.81
CA VAL A 127 -18.51 1.76 14.14
C VAL A 127 -17.26 2.38 14.76
N GLY A 128 -17.40 3.02 15.93
CA GLY A 128 -16.34 3.78 16.58
C GLY A 128 -16.66 5.28 16.67
N ASP A 129 -16.02 5.99 17.59
CA ASP A 129 -16.25 7.42 17.82
C ASP A 129 -15.13 8.28 17.20
N VAL A 130 -15.51 9.10 16.23
CA VAL A 130 -14.63 10.00 15.49
C VAL A 130 -14.94 11.48 15.76
N ARG A 131 -15.94 11.78 16.60
CA ARG A 131 -16.40 13.14 16.82
C ARG A 131 -15.30 13.98 17.45
N ASP A 132 -15.11 15.18 16.93
CA ASP A 132 -14.11 16.16 17.38
C ASP A 132 -12.65 15.67 17.29
N LYS A 133 -12.41 14.52 16.62
CA LYS A 133 -11.09 13.91 16.43
C LYS A 133 -10.63 13.98 14.99
N SER A 134 -9.32 13.89 14.79
CA SER A 134 -8.75 13.67 13.45
C SER A 134 -8.89 12.19 13.09
N SER A 135 -9.33 11.88 11.88
CA SER A 135 -9.48 10.53 11.36
C SER A 135 -8.38 10.23 10.33
N ILE A 136 -7.77 9.06 10.42
CA ILE A 136 -6.71 8.61 9.51
C ILE A 136 -7.18 7.31 8.87
N ILE A 137 -7.61 7.38 7.61
CA ILE A 137 -8.04 6.24 6.83
C ILE A 137 -6.80 5.43 6.43
N VAL A 138 -6.84 4.13 6.64
CA VAL A 138 -5.75 3.21 6.27
C VAL A 138 -6.31 2.12 5.39
N ASP A 139 -5.80 2.07 4.17
CA ASP A 139 -6.13 1.07 3.15
C ASP A 139 -4.84 0.49 2.55
N ASP A 140 -4.92 -0.63 1.83
CA ASP A 140 -3.75 -1.17 1.12
C ASP A 140 -3.52 -0.53 -0.24
N MET A 141 -4.59 -0.13 -0.93
CA MET A 141 -4.53 0.53 -2.24
C MET A 141 -5.74 1.44 -2.45
N ALA A 142 -5.52 2.53 -3.18
CA ALA A 142 -6.58 3.38 -3.72
C ALA A 142 -6.54 3.35 -5.25
N ASP A 143 -7.63 2.88 -5.87
CA ASP A 143 -7.76 2.81 -7.33
C ASP A 143 -8.65 3.95 -7.87
N SER A 144 -9.97 3.77 -7.87
CA SER A 144 -10.94 4.82 -8.26
C SER A 144 -11.23 5.85 -7.16
N CYS A 145 -10.70 5.64 -5.95
CA CYS A 145 -10.94 6.45 -4.75
C CYS A 145 -12.41 6.58 -4.28
N HIS A 146 -13.38 5.91 -4.92
CA HIS A 146 -14.80 6.02 -4.54
C HIS A 146 -15.07 5.59 -3.09
N THR A 147 -14.39 4.53 -2.65
CA THR A 147 -14.44 4.07 -1.26
C THR A 147 -13.92 5.13 -0.29
N LEU A 148 -12.80 5.79 -0.60
CA LEU A 148 -12.21 6.86 0.22
C LEU A 148 -13.12 8.08 0.31
N VAL A 149 -13.74 8.48 -0.80
CA VAL A 149 -14.68 9.61 -0.83
C VAL A 149 -15.89 9.31 0.05
N LYS A 150 -16.54 8.15 -0.14
CA LYS A 150 -17.67 7.72 0.71
C LYS A 150 -17.29 7.64 2.18
N ALA A 151 -16.10 7.11 2.49
CA ALA A 151 -15.59 7.05 3.86
C ALA A 151 -15.41 8.45 4.45
N THR A 152 -14.80 9.36 3.68
CA THR A 152 -14.58 10.76 4.08
C THR A 152 -15.90 11.48 4.35
N ASP A 153 -16.90 11.33 3.48
CA ASP A 153 -18.22 11.93 3.68
C ASP A 153 -18.88 11.40 4.97
N LYS A 154 -18.80 10.08 5.20
CA LYS A 154 -19.35 9.48 6.41
C LYS A 154 -18.67 9.97 7.68
N LEU A 155 -17.34 10.17 7.64
CA LEU A 155 -16.57 10.70 8.76
C LEU A 155 -16.92 12.17 9.05
N LYS A 156 -17.11 12.99 8.00
CA LYS A 156 -17.57 14.38 8.14
C LYS A 156 -18.96 14.46 8.78
N GLU A 157 -19.91 13.66 8.29
CA GLU A 157 -21.25 13.55 8.88
C GLU A 157 -21.22 13.14 10.35
N SER A 158 -20.21 12.35 10.74
CA SER A 158 -20.04 11.85 12.10
C SER A 158 -19.24 12.80 13.02
N GLY A 159 -18.81 13.96 12.51
CA GLY A 159 -18.17 15.02 13.29
C GLY A 159 -16.64 14.97 13.34
N ALA A 160 -15.98 14.29 12.41
CA ALA A 160 -14.51 14.32 12.32
C ALA A 160 -13.99 15.72 11.98
N THR A 161 -12.94 16.17 12.67
CA THR A 161 -12.38 17.54 12.49
C THR A 161 -11.46 17.65 11.29
N ARG A 162 -10.67 16.60 11.04
CA ARG A 162 -9.76 16.48 9.89
C ARG A 162 -9.71 15.03 9.46
N ILE A 163 -9.52 14.80 8.17
CA ILE A 163 -9.46 13.47 7.59
C ILE A 163 -8.18 13.37 6.76
N TYR A 164 -7.39 12.34 7.05
CA TYR A 164 -6.17 11.95 6.34
C TYR A 164 -6.39 10.59 5.71
N ALA A 165 -5.78 10.34 4.55
CA ALA A 165 -5.78 9.05 3.84
C ALA A 165 -4.42 8.87 3.15
#